data_AF-A0A2C9W1B2-F1
#
_entry.id   AF-A0A2C9W1B2-F1
#
_cell.length_a   1.000
_cell.length_b   1.000
_cell.length_c   1.000
_cell.angle_alpha   90.00
_cell.angle_beta   90.00
_cell.angle_gamma   90.00
#
_symmetry.space_group_name_H-M   'P 1'
#
loop_
_entity.id
_entity.type
_entity.pdbx_description
1 polymer ?
#
loop_
_entity_poly.entity_id
_entity_poly.type
_entity_poly.pdbx_seq_one_letter_code
_entity_poly.pdbx_strand_id
1 'polypeptide(L)'
;MHQVVKEMEAMQELSMVNEELQGKIQAMEEMNKQLKEKVEEFVEVETLHKGNHELQEARKELIEALKHTWSSTGRANIGIKEMGKIDEKPFLRACKQIYRPCKAQLQATTQCSLWQENLKDQDWYPFKTIFISDCEGNISKMEEVVDEEDEKLKILKEEWGCDVYMAVATALKELNEYNPTGRSVVPELWNFKEQRKATLKEVIIAYMVKNMATLKRKRGTEVYCQ
;
A
#
# COMPACT_ATOMS: atom_id res chain seq x y z
N MET A 1 58.14 40.10 48.74
CA MET A 1 57.54 38.78 49.00
C MET A 1 56.02 38.80 48.84
N HIS A 2 55.28 39.65 49.55
CA HIS A 2 53.81 39.68 49.49
C HIS A 2 53.22 39.95 48.09
N GLN A 3 53.83 40.88 47.33
CA GLN A 3 53.42 41.18 45.95
C GLN A 3 53.59 39.98 44.99
N VAL A 4 54.70 39.25 45.13
CA VAL A 4 55.04 38.09 44.28
C VAL A 4 54.08 36.92 44.56
N VAL A 5 53.68 36.71 45.81
CA VAL A 5 52.70 35.67 46.18
C VAL A 5 51.33 35.96 45.56
N LYS A 6 50.87 37.21 45.62
CA LYS A 6 49.59 37.63 45.06
C LYS A 6 49.53 37.50 43.52
N GLU A 7 50.64 37.79 42.86
CA GLU A 7 50.78 37.59 41.40
C GLU A 7 50.78 36.10 41.02
N MET A 8 51.36 35.25 41.87
CA MET A 8 51.40 33.80 41.66
C MET A 8 50.03 33.14 41.84
N GLU A 9 49.26 33.58 42.84
CA GLU A 9 47.86 33.16 43.05
C GLU A 9 46.96 33.55 41.86
N ALA A 10 47.07 34.80 41.39
CA ALA A 10 46.32 35.26 40.23
C ALA A 10 46.68 34.48 38.95
N MET A 11 47.94 34.08 38.79
CA MET A 11 48.39 33.27 37.65
C MET A 11 47.86 31.84 37.72
N GLN A 12 47.72 31.26 38.91
CA GLN A 12 47.11 29.94 39.12
C GLN A 12 45.60 29.96 38.83
N GLU A 13 44.87 30.99 39.28
CA GLU A 13 43.44 31.14 38.97
C GLU A 13 43.20 31.31 37.47
N LEU A 14 44.03 32.11 36.80
CA LEU A 14 43.93 32.34 35.35
C LEU A 14 44.22 31.06 34.55
N SER A 15 45.15 30.22 35.01
CA SER A 15 45.41 28.89 34.43
C SER A 15 44.19 27.98 34.53
N MET A 16 43.55 27.92 35.69
CA MET A 16 42.38 27.08 35.93
C MET A 16 41.19 27.49 35.06
N VAL A 17 40.94 28.81 34.96
CA VAL A 17 39.89 29.35 34.09
C VAL A 17 40.16 29.05 32.62
N ASN A 18 41.43 29.10 32.19
CA ASN A 18 41.80 28.79 30.81
C ASN A 18 41.57 27.31 30.46
N GLU A 19 41.89 26.38 31.37
CA GLU A 19 41.60 24.95 31.21
C GLU A 19 40.08 24.68 31.12
N GLU A 20 39.28 25.33 31.99
CA GLU A 20 37.82 25.20 31.94
C GLU A 20 37.24 25.76 30.64
N LEU A 21 37.75 26.90 30.16
CA LEU A 21 37.34 27.51 28.90
C LEU A 21 37.68 26.60 27.72
N GLN A 22 38.86 25.98 27.72
CA GLN A 22 39.26 25.00 26.70
C GLN A 22 38.34 23.78 26.70
N GLY A 23 37.98 23.25 27.87
CA GLY A 23 37.04 22.14 27.97
C GLY A 23 35.65 22.49 27.40
N LYS A 24 35.16 23.71 27.66
CA LYS A 24 33.90 24.20 27.10
C LYS A 24 33.96 24.38 25.57
N ILE A 25 35.07 24.87 25.03
CA ILE A 25 35.28 25.00 23.58
C ILE A 25 35.24 23.61 22.93
N GLN A 26 35.96 22.64 23.47
CA GLN A 26 35.96 21.26 22.94
C GLN A 26 34.56 20.62 22.99
N ALA A 27 33.83 20.79 24.10
CA ALA A 27 32.46 20.30 24.20
C ALA A 27 31.51 20.96 23.19
N MET A 28 31.70 22.26 22.92
CA MET A 28 30.91 22.99 21.94
C MET A 28 31.26 22.58 20.50
N GLU A 29 32.53 22.30 20.21
CA GLU A 29 32.97 21.76 18.91
C GLU A 29 32.39 20.38 18.65
N GLU A 30 32.42 19.49 19.64
CA GLU A 30 31.82 18.15 19.54
C GLU A 30 30.30 18.21 19.37
N MET A 31 29.62 19.08 20.12
CA MET A 31 28.18 19.31 19.96
C MET A 31 27.85 19.84 18.56
N ASN A 32 28.64 20.78 18.03
CA ASN A 32 28.47 21.30 16.68
C ASN A 32 28.68 20.23 15.61
N LYS A 33 29.66 19.35 15.81
CA LYS A 33 29.90 18.21 14.92
C LYS A 33 28.71 17.25 14.90
N GLN A 34 28.22 16.85 16.07
CA GLN A 34 27.04 15.99 16.18
C GLN A 34 25.78 16.63 15.58
N LEU A 35 25.60 17.93 15.78
CA LEU A 35 24.49 18.66 15.20
C LEU A 35 24.58 18.68 13.67
N LYS A 36 25.77 18.90 13.11
CA LYS A 36 25.99 18.88 11.67
C LYS A 36 25.69 17.50 11.07
N GLU A 37 26.17 16.43 11.69
CA GLU A 37 25.89 15.05 11.26
C GLU A 37 24.38 14.76 11.25
N LYS A 38 23.64 15.17 12.30
CA LYS A 38 22.17 15.01 12.36
C LYS A 38 21.43 15.84 11.32
N VAL A 39 21.91 17.03 10.99
CA VAL A 39 21.30 17.87 9.94
C VAL A 39 21.47 17.20 8.58
N GLU A 40 22.65 16.64 8.30
CA GLU A 40 22.90 15.91 7.05
C GLU A 40 21.99 14.66 6.92
N GLU A 41 21.87 13.86 7.99
CA GLU A 41 20.95 12.72 8.05
C GLU A 41 19.49 13.14 7.85
N PHE A 42 19.06 14.23 8.51
CA PHE A 42 17.70 14.75 8.38
C PHE A 42 17.39 15.20 6.94
N VAL A 43 18.32 15.89 6.28
CA VAL A 43 18.16 16.32 4.89
C VAL A 43 18.00 15.13 3.95
N GLU A 44 18.82 14.08 4.13
CA GLU A 44 18.69 12.86 3.32
C GLU A 44 17.31 12.22 3.49
N VAL A 45 16.87 12.05 4.74
CA VAL A 45 15.55 11.52 5.07
C VAL A 45 14.43 12.39 4.46
N GLU A 46 14.51 13.71 4.55
CA GLU A 46 13.53 14.63 3.97
C GLU A 46 13.44 14.53 2.44
N THR A 47 14.59 14.43 1.76
CA THR A 47 14.60 14.26 0.29
C THR A 47 13.94 12.95 -0.17
N LEU A 48 14.17 11.86 0.55
CA LEU A 48 13.51 10.57 0.30
C LEU A 48 12.00 10.65 0.53
N HIS A 49 11.57 11.29 1.63
CA HIS A 49 10.15 11.50 1.91
C HIS A 49 9.47 12.32 0.81
N LYS A 50 10.11 13.40 0.35
CA LYS A 50 9.57 14.25 -0.71
C LYS A 50 9.44 13.50 -2.04
N GLY A 51 10.46 12.75 -2.45
CA GLY A 51 10.39 11.93 -3.66
C GLY A 51 9.30 10.85 -3.58
N ASN A 52 9.13 10.22 -2.41
CA ASN A 52 8.04 9.28 -2.17
C ASN A 52 6.66 9.95 -2.24
N HIS A 53 6.52 11.18 -1.73
CA HIS A 53 5.28 11.94 -1.80
C HIS A 53 4.87 12.20 -3.26
N GLU A 54 5.79 12.75 -4.07
CA GLU A 54 5.56 13.04 -5.49
C GLU A 54 5.18 11.77 -6.28
N LEU A 55 5.83 10.63 -5.98
CA LEU A 55 5.51 9.34 -6.60
C LEU A 55 4.08 8.87 -6.25
N GLN A 56 3.67 9.05 -5.00
CA GLN A 56 2.33 8.69 -4.54
C GLN A 56 1.26 9.61 -5.15
N GLU A 57 1.53 10.91 -5.26
CA GLU A 57 0.65 11.86 -5.94
C GLU A 57 0.48 11.52 -7.42
N ALA A 58 1.58 11.31 -8.15
CA ALA A 58 1.54 10.89 -9.55
C ALA A 58 0.74 9.59 -9.73
N ARG A 59 0.85 8.65 -8.79
CA ARG A 59 0.08 7.41 -8.81
C ARG A 59 -1.41 7.66 -8.63
N LYS A 60 -1.80 8.49 -7.65
CA LYS A 60 -3.20 8.88 -7.41
C LYS A 60 -3.81 9.58 -8.61
N GLU A 61 -3.09 10.54 -9.19
CA GLU A 61 -3.53 11.26 -10.38
C GLU A 61 -3.73 10.32 -11.57
N LEU A 62 -2.82 9.38 -11.80
CA LEU A 62 -2.97 8.38 -12.87
C LEU A 62 -4.17 7.46 -12.64
N ILE A 63 -4.41 7.03 -11.41
CA ILE A 63 -5.60 6.23 -11.08
C ILE A 63 -6.87 7.00 -11.43
N GLU A 64 -6.97 8.26 -11.02
CA GLU A 64 -8.14 9.07 -11.29
C GLU A 64 -8.31 9.37 -12.80
N ALA A 65 -7.23 9.74 -13.48
CA ALA A 65 -7.25 10.01 -14.91
C ALA A 65 -7.62 8.77 -15.76
N LEU A 66 -7.22 7.58 -15.33
CA LEU A 66 -7.44 6.33 -16.07
C LEU A 66 -8.70 5.59 -15.65
N LYS A 67 -9.35 5.97 -14.55
CA LYS A 67 -10.53 5.31 -13.96
C LYS A 67 -11.63 4.98 -14.97
N HIS A 68 -11.98 5.94 -15.82
CA HIS A 68 -13.03 5.78 -16.82
C HIS A 68 -12.53 5.11 -18.11
N THR A 69 -11.26 5.31 -18.47
CA THR A 69 -10.70 4.84 -19.74
C THR A 69 -10.22 3.38 -19.69
N TRP A 70 -9.87 2.92 -18.49
CA TRP A 70 -9.29 1.59 -18.23
C TRP A 70 -10.24 0.67 -17.46
N SER A 71 -11.47 1.12 -17.20
CA SER A 71 -12.48 0.30 -16.55
C SER A 71 -12.76 -0.99 -17.35
N SER A 72 -12.36 -2.12 -16.75
CA SER A 72 -12.82 -3.50 -16.97
C SER A 72 -12.96 -4.04 -18.40
N THR A 73 -12.07 -3.66 -19.32
CA THR A 73 -11.86 -4.48 -20.52
C THR A 73 -10.83 -5.56 -20.19
N GLY A 74 -11.30 -6.78 -19.91
CA GLY A 74 -10.48 -7.96 -19.51
C GLY A 74 -9.49 -8.47 -20.57
N ARG A 75 -8.99 -7.60 -21.45
CA ARG A 75 -7.97 -7.88 -22.46
C ARG A 75 -6.64 -7.17 -22.19
N ALA A 76 -6.61 -6.20 -21.28
CA ALA A 76 -5.38 -5.47 -20.95
C ALA A 76 -4.66 -6.11 -19.77
N ASN A 77 -3.36 -6.37 -19.92
CA ASN A 77 -2.52 -6.93 -18.86
C ASN A 77 -2.32 -5.95 -17.69
N ILE A 78 -2.47 -4.66 -17.94
CA ILE A 78 -2.34 -3.59 -16.95
C ILE A 78 -3.64 -2.80 -16.93
N GLY A 79 -4.15 -2.52 -15.75
CA GLY A 79 -5.41 -1.81 -15.56
C GLY A 79 -5.56 -1.28 -14.14
N ILE A 80 -6.77 -0.86 -13.79
CA ILE A 80 -7.12 -0.51 -12.42
C ILE A 80 -7.86 -1.70 -11.81
N LYS A 81 -7.41 -2.14 -10.63
CA LYS A 81 -8.07 -3.13 -9.80
C LYS A 81 -8.69 -2.45 -8.58
N GLU A 82 -9.91 -2.82 -8.24
CA GLU A 82 -10.60 -2.34 -7.04
C GLU A 82 -10.28 -3.30 -5.89
N MET A 83 -9.23 -3.01 -5.12
CA MET A 83 -8.77 -3.86 -4.01
C MET A 83 -9.82 -3.89 -2.92
N GLY A 84 -10.22 -5.10 -2.52
CA GLY A 84 -11.27 -5.30 -1.52
C GLY A 84 -12.69 -5.31 -2.07
N LYS A 85 -12.86 -5.20 -3.39
CA LYS A 85 -14.15 -5.40 -4.03
C LYS A 85 -14.35 -6.88 -4.36
N ILE A 86 -15.48 -7.43 -3.93
CA ILE A 86 -15.83 -8.82 -4.21
C ILE A 86 -16.10 -9.01 -5.71
N ASP A 87 -15.52 -10.06 -6.31
CA ASP A 87 -15.88 -10.48 -7.66
C ASP A 87 -17.32 -11.04 -7.65
N GLU A 88 -18.21 -10.46 -8.45
CA GLU A 88 -19.60 -10.88 -8.55
C GLU A 88 -19.77 -12.18 -9.35
N LYS A 89 -18.79 -12.56 -10.19
CA LYS A 89 -18.92 -13.73 -11.07
C LYS A 89 -19.16 -15.06 -10.34
N PRO A 90 -18.49 -15.36 -9.21
CA PRO A 90 -18.80 -16.53 -8.39
C PRO A 90 -20.24 -16.54 -7.89
N PHE A 91 -20.76 -15.42 -7.38
CA PHE A 91 -22.17 -15.30 -6.98
C PHE A 91 -23.09 -15.56 -8.16
N LEU A 92 -22.80 -15.00 -9.33
CA LEU A 92 -23.59 -15.22 -10.53
C LEU A 92 -23.61 -16.69 -10.95
N ARG A 93 -22.47 -17.40 -10.85
CA ARG A 93 -22.40 -18.83 -11.15
C ARG A 93 -23.21 -19.65 -10.16
N ALA A 94 -23.11 -19.37 -8.86
CA ALA A 94 -23.90 -20.05 -7.82
C ALA A 94 -25.40 -19.78 -7.99
N CYS A 95 -25.80 -18.51 -8.16
CA CYS A 95 -27.20 -18.13 -8.35
C CYS A 95 -27.84 -18.76 -9.61
N LYS A 96 -27.07 -18.98 -10.68
CA LYS A 96 -27.58 -19.66 -11.89
C LYS A 96 -27.93 -21.13 -11.66
N GLN A 97 -27.38 -21.77 -10.64
CA GLN A 97 -27.69 -23.16 -10.28
C GLN A 97 -28.94 -23.25 -9.41
N ILE A 98 -29.21 -22.22 -8.61
CA ILE A 98 -30.31 -22.19 -7.63
C ILE A 98 -31.57 -21.53 -8.20
N TYR A 99 -31.42 -20.43 -8.93
CA TYR A 99 -32.53 -19.58 -9.39
C TYR A 99 -32.75 -19.68 -10.90
N ARG A 100 -33.97 -19.32 -11.32
CA ARG A 100 -34.24 -19.12 -12.75
C ARG A 100 -33.33 -18.03 -13.35
N PRO A 101 -32.92 -18.15 -14.62
CA PRO A 101 -31.99 -17.19 -15.25
C PRO A 101 -32.40 -15.72 -15.12
N CYS A 102 -33.71 -15.43 -15.16
CA CYS A 102 -34.23 -14.07 -15.02
C CYS A 102 -34.06 -13.48 -13.61
N LYS A 103 -33.88 -14.30 -12.57
CA LYS A 103 -33.67 -13.87 -11.17
C LYS A 103 -32.22 -14.04 -10.72
N ALA A 104 -31.45 -14.91 -11.37
CA ALA A 104 -30.09 -15.24 -10.96
C ALA A 104 -29.17 -14.01 -10.92
N GLN A 105 -29.27 -13.11 -11.90
CA GLN A 105 -28.46 -11.89 -11.92
C GLN A 105 -28.79 -10.98 -10.74
N LEU A 106 -30.08 -10.69 -10.52
CA LEU A 106 -30.51 -9.82 -9.43
C LEU A 106 -30.08 -10.38 -8.07
N GLN A 107 -30.26 -11.68 -7.85
CA GLN A 107 -29.84 -12.34 -6.60
C GLN A 107 -28.32 -12.29 -6.41
N ALA A 108 -27.54 -12.54 -7.46
CA ALA A 108 -26.09 -12.47 -7.38
C ALA A 108 -25.60 -11.07 -6.99
N THR A 109 -26.15 -10.03 -7.61
CA THR A 109 -25.82 -8.64 -7.28
C THR A 109 -26.22 -8.32 -5.84
N THR A 110 -27.43 -8.68 -5.41
CA THR A 110 -27.90 -8.44 -4.03
C THR A 110 -27.00 -9.12 -3.00
N GLN A 111 -26.64 -10.38 -3.22
CA GLN A 111 -25.80 -11.13 -2.29
C GLN A 111 -24.36 -10.62 -2.27
N CYS A 112 -23.81 -10.28 -3.43
CA CYS A 112 -22.49 -9.67 -3.52
C CYS A 112 -22.45 -8.33 -2.77
N SER A 113 -23.47 -7.47 -2.92
CA SER A 113 -23.56 -6.20 -2.19
C SER A 113 -23.72 -6.40 -0.69
N LEU A 114 -24.55 -7.36 -0.25
CA LEU A 114 -24.71 -7.70 1.15
C LEU A 114 -23.37 -8.08 1.79
N TRP A 115 -22.63 -8.98 1.15
CA TRP A 115 -21.31 -9.37 1.63
C TRP A 115 -20.31 -8.23 1.58
N GLN A 116 -20.36 -7.37 0.57
CA GLN A 116 -19.50 -6.19 0.48
C GLN A 116 -19.72 -5.23 1.65
N GLU A 117 -20.97 -5.03 2.09
CA GLU A 117 -21.29 -4.24 3.29
C GLU A 117 -20.82 -4.95 4.57
N ASN A 118 -21.00 -6.28 4.67
CA ASN A 118 -20.48 -7.04 5.80
C ASN A 118 -18.96 -6.90 5.96
N LEU A 119 -18.20 -6.80 4.86
CA LEU A 119 -16.74 -6.61 4.93
C LEU A 119 -16.34 -5.28 5.62
N LYS A 120 -17.21 -4.27 5.61
CA LYS A 120 -16.95 -2.96 6.22
C LYS A 120 -17.12 -2.95 7.73
N ASP A 121 -17.80 -3.97 8.28
CA ASP A 121 -18.06 -4.10 9.71
C ASP A 121 -16.74 -4.25 10.48
N GLN A 122 -16.36 -3.21 11.24
CA GLN A 122 -15.10 -3.20 11.98
C GLN A 122 -15.08 -4.21 13.13
N ASP A 123 -16.23 -4.59 13.67
CA ASP A 123 -16.36 -5.54 14.78
C ASP A 123 -16.17 -6.99 14.30
N TRP A 124 -16.29 -7.24 12.98
CA TRP A 124 -16.03 -8.54 12.40
C TRP A 124 -14.63 -8.61 11.80
N TYR A 125 -13.70 -9.28 12.47
CA TYR A 125 -12.31 -9.44 12.03
C TYR A 125 -11.93 -10.93 11.96
N PRO A 126 -12.28 -11.64 10.86
CA PRO A 126 -12.08 -13.08 10.72
C PRO A 126 -10.64 -13.41 10.31
N PHE A 127 -9.66 -12.98 11.10
CA PHE A 127 -8.23 -13.25 10.85
C PHE A 127 -7.59 -13.94 12.05
N LYS A 128 -6.62 -14.80 11.76
CA LYS A 128 -5.75 -15.42 12.75
C LYS A 128 -4.30 -15.23 12.38
N THR A 129 -3.46 -15.08 13.40
CA THR A 129 -2.01 -15.02 13.22
C THR A 129 -1.44 -16.42 13.12
N ILE A 130 -0.65 -16.67 12.08
CA ILE A 130 0.15 -17.87 11.93
C ILE A 130 1.64 -17.54 12.03
N PHE A 131 2.39 -18.47 12.59
CA PHE A 131 3.84 -18.38 12.73
C PHE A 131 4.49 -19.33 11.72
N ILE A 132 5.28 -18.79 10.82
CA ILE A 132 6.04 -19.55 9.83
C ILE A 132 7.44 -19.74 10.39
N SER A 133 7.80 -20.99 10.70
CA SER A 133 9.13 -21.35 11.16
C SER A 133 10.10 -21.56 9.98
N ASP A 134 11.37 -21.24 10.18
CA ASP A 134 12.44 -21.64 9.27
C ASP A 134 12.77 -23.14 9.41
N CYS A 135 13.78 -23.61 8.67
CA CYS A 135 14.26 -24.99 8.73
C CYS A 135 14.90 -25.37 10.08
N GLU A 136 15.24 -24.39 10.92
CA GLU A 136 15.83 -24.56 12.25
C GLU A 136 14.76 -24.53 13.37
N GLY A 137 13.49 -24.30 13.01
CA GLY A 137 12.37 -24.22 13.93
C GLY A 137 12.18 -22.85 14.59
N ASN A 138 12.94 -21.84 14.17
CA ASN A 138 12.78 -20.47 14.67
C ASN A 138 11.66 -19.76 13.91
N ILE A 139 10.88 -18.93 14.61
CA ILE A 139 9.83 -18.12 13.99
C ILE A 139 10.48 -17.11 13.04
N SER A 140 10.28 -17.32 11.73
CA SER A 140 10.84 -16.49 10.66
C SER A 140 9.90 -15.36 10.24
N LYS A 141 8.58 -15.61 10.30
CA LYS A 141 7.55 -14.66 9.85
C LYS A 141 6.25 -14.86 10.63
N MET A 142 5.60 -13.75 10.95
CA MET A 142 4.22 -13.72 11.45
C MET A 142 3.33 -13.21 10.31
N GLU A 143 2.24 -13.91 10.02
CA GLU A 143 1.30 -13.54 8.96
C GLU A 143 -0.14 -13.65 9.44
N GLU A 144 -0.97 -12.69 9.08
CA GLU A 144 -2.41 -12.75 9.31
C GLU A 144 -3.09 -13.40 8.12
N VAL A 145 -3.79 -14.51 8.38
CA VAL A 145 -4.56 -15.24 7.38
C VAL A 145 -6.02 -15.26 7.78
N VAL A 146 -6.90 -15.32 6.78
CA VAL A 146 -8.34 -15.47 7.01
C VAL A 146 -8.60 -16.74 7.80
N ASP A 147 -9.39 -16.64 8.87
CA ASP A 147 -9.74 -17.79 9.67
C ASP A 147 -10.86 -18.59 9.00
N GLU A 148 -10.52 -19.75 8.44
CA GLU A 148 -11.50 -20.66 7.83
C GLU A 148 -12.52 -21.21 8.85
N GLU A 149 -12.22 -21.10 10.15
CA GLU A 149 -13.11 -21.55 11.20
C GLU A 149 -14.18 -20.52 11.61
N ASP A 150 -14.10 -19.29 11.08
CA ASP A 150 -15.09 -18.23 11.32
C ASP A 150 -16.51 -18.67 10.94
N GLU A 151 -17.46 -18.42 11.84
CA GLU A 151 -18.84 -18.88 11.71
C GLU A 151 -19.53 -18.31 10.47
N LYS A 152 -19.36 -17.00 10.18
CA LYS A 152 -19.98 -16.36 9.02
C LYS A 152 -19.38 -16.91 7.72
N LEU A 153 -18.07 -17.12 7.68
CA LEU A 153 -17.39 -17.69 6.51
C LEU A 153 -17.74 -19.16 6.26
N LYS A 154 -17.93 -19.95 7.32
CA LYS A 154 -18.44 -21.33 7.20
C LYS A 154 -19.84 -21.36 6.59
N ILE A 155 -20.76 -20.56 7.13
CA ILE A 155 -22.13 -20.45 6.61
C ILE A 155 -22.10 -20.02 5.13
N LEU A 156 -21.28 -19.03 4.78
CA LEU A 156 -21.10 -18.59 3.38
C LEU A 156 -20.68 -19.73 2.45
N LYS A 157 -19.71 -20.54 2.88
CA LYS A 157 -19.18 -21.66 2.11
C LYS A 157 -20.21 -22.78 1.95
N GLU A 158 -21.01 -23.03 2.98
CA GLU A 158 -22.10 -24.02 2.95
C GLU A 158 -23.26 -23.58 2.04
N GLU A 159 -23.67 -22.31 2.12
CA GLU A 159 -24.80 -21.79 1.35
C GLU A 159 -24.47 -21.53 -0.13
N TRP A 160 -23.28 -20.97 -0.41
CA TRP A 160 -22.93 -20.43 -1.73
C TRP A 160 -21.75 -21.14 -2.40
N GLY A 161 -21.09 -22.05 -1.68
CA GLY A 161 -19.99 -22.86 -2.18
C GLY A 161 -18.61 -22.21 -2.08
N CYS A 162 -17.58 -23.00 -2.37
CA CYS A 162 -16.18 -22.62 -2.25
C CYS A 162 -15.79 -21.42 -3.12
N ASP A 163 -16.33 -21.31 -4.35
CA ASP A 163 -15.97 -20.21 -5.26
C ASP A 163 -16.40 -18.84 -4.71
N VAL A 164 -17.56 -18.76 -4.06
CA VAL A 164 -18.05 -17.55 -3.43
C VAL A 164 -17.27 -17.23 -2.17
N TYR A 165 -17.03 -18.25 -1.33
CA TYR A 165 -16.14 -18.13 -0.17
C TYR A 165 -14.77 -17.56 -0.55
N MET A 166 -14.13 -18.09 -1.60
CA MET A 166 -12.82 -17.63 -2.06
C MET A 166 -12.84 -16.17 -2.54
N ALA A 167 -13.92 -15.74 -3.19
CA ALA A 167 -14.07 -14.36 -3.62
C ALA A 167 -14.16 -13.39 -2.44
N VAL A 168 -14.95 -13.74 -1.42
CA VAL A 168 -15.10 -12.96 -0.19
C VAL A 168 -13.81 -12.96 0.63
N ALA A 169 -13.17 -14.11 0.80
CA ALA A 169 -11.89 -14.23 1.50
C ALA A 169 -10.76 -13.44 0.82
N THR A 170 -10.73 -13.42 -0.52
CA THR A 170 -9.78 -12.61 -1.28
C THR A 170 -10.03 -11.12 -1.04
N ALA A 171 -11.29 -10.66 -1.12
CA ALA A 171 -11.63 -9.28 -0.85
C ALA A 171 -11.30 -8.87 0.60
N LEU A 172 -11.52 -9.74 1.58
CA LEU A 172 -11.12 -9.53 2.98
C LEU A 172 -9.61 -9.30 3.11
N LYS A 173 -8.79 -10.19 2.53
CA LYS A 173 -7.33 -10.07 2.54
C LYS A 173 -6.87 -8.75 1.91
N GLU A 174 -7.44 -8.41 0.77
CA GLU A 174 -7.12 -7.16 0.07
C GLU A 174 -7.50 -5.93 0.90
N LEU A 175 -8.64 -5.93 1.60
CA LEU A 175 -9.01 -4.82 2.50
C LEU A 175 -8.01 -4.69 3.66
N ASN A 176 -7.58 -5.79 4.27
CA ASN A 176 -6.60 -5.75 5.37
C ASN A 176 -5.22 -5.26 4.89
N GLU A 177 -4.81 -5.64 3.68
CA GLU A 177 -3.52 -5.22 3.13
C GLU A 177 -3.52 -3.74 2.67
N TYR A 178 -4.62 -3.26 2.07
CA TYR A 178 -4.67 -1.95 1.42
C TYR A 178 -5.32 -0.85 2.24
N ASN A 179 -6.26 -1.20 3.12
CA ASN A 179 -7.01 -0.25 3.92
C ASN A 179 -7.52 -0.89 5.22
N PRO A 180 -6.62 -1.35 6.11
CA PRO A 180 -7.01 -2.11 7.31
C PRO A 180 -7.94 -1.31 8.22
N THR A 181 -7.70 0.00 8.36
CA THR A 181 -8.50 0.88 9.21
C THR A 181 -9.81 1.33 8.56
N GLY A 182 -9.76 1.73 7.29
CA GLY A 182 -10.92 2.31 6.61
C GLY A 182 -11.88 1.26 6.02
N ARG A 183 -11.44 0.01 5.86
CA ARG A 183 -12.20 -1.13 5.28
C ARG A 183 -13.03 -0.77 4.05
N SER A 184 -12.50 0.13 3.24
CA SER A 184 -13.14 0.63 2.03
C SER A 184 -12.33 0.22 0.82
N VAL A 185 -13.02 -0.04 -0.30
CA VAL A 185 -12.41 -0.43 -1.56
C VAL A 185 -11.40 0.63 -2.02
N VAL A 186 -10.19 0.19 -2.38
CA VAL A 186 -9.11 1.07 -2.85
C VAL A 186 -8.79 0.77 -4.32
N PRO A 187 -8.93 1.74 -5.24
CA PRO A 187 -8.46 1.54 -6.61
C PRO A 187 -6.93 1.54 -6.64
N GLU A 188 -6.35 0.59 -7.38
CA GLU A 188 -4.90 0.43 -7.51
C GLU A 188 -4.51 0.12 -8.96
N LEU A 189 -3.35 0.64 -9.39
CA LEU A 189 -2.76 0.28 -10.68
C LEU A 189 -2.20 -1.14 -10.57
N TRP A 190 -2.74 -2.05 -11.37
CA TRP A 190 -2.51 -3.48 -11.24
C TRP A 190 -1.99 -4.10 -12.54
N ASN A 191 -1.02 -4.98 -12.39
CA ASN A 191 -0.57 -5.87 -13.45
C ASN A 191 -1.27 -7.23 -13.25
N PHE A 192 -2.32 -7.48 -14.04
CA PHE A 192 -3.11 -8.72 -13.99
C PHE A 192 -2.36 -9.94 -14.51
N LYS A 193 -1.29 -9.74 -15.29
CA LYS A 193 -0.44 -10.85 -15.74
C LYS A 193 0.46 -11.33 -14.59
N GLU A 194 1.11 -10.39 -13.92
CA GLU A 194 2.08 -10.66 -12.84
C GLU A 194 1.44 -10.74 -11.45
N GLN A 195 0.13 -10.47 -11.34
CA GLN A 195 -0.63 -10.47 -10.07
C GLN A 195 -0.01 -9.60 -8.98
N ARG A 196 0.44 -8.39 -9.34
CA ARG A 196 1.04 -7.42 -8.43
C ARG A 196 0.71 -5.98 -8.80
N LYS A 197 1.02 -5.05 -7.90
CA LYS A 197 1.01 -3.61 -8.18
C LYS A 197 1.84 -3.33 -9.44
N ALA A 198 1.24 -2.60 -10.37
CA ALA A 198 1.93 -2.12 -11.56
C ALA A 198 2.84 -0.95 -11.19
N THR A 199 4.02 -0.91 -11.79
CA THR A 199 4.93 0.25 -11.72
C THR A 199 4.41 1.39 -12.59
N LEU A 200 4.78 2.64 -12.28
CA LEU A 200 4.40 3.79 -13.11
C LEU A 200 4.92 3.63 -14.55
N LYS A 201 6.12 3.06 -14.72
CA LYS A 201 6.70 2.76 -16.03
C LYS A 201 5.82 1.80 -16.84
N GLU A 202 5.37 0.70 -16.24
CA GLU A 202 4.45 -0.27 -16.87
C GLU A 202 3.16 0.42 -17.32
N VAL A 203 2.57 1.26 -16.46
CA VAL A 203 1.32 1.99 -16.73
C VAL A 203 1.50 2.99 -17.88
N ILE A 204 2.58 3.78 -17.88
CA ILE A 204 2.89 4.73 -18.95
C ILE A 204 3.06 4.01 -20.29
N ILE A 205 3.84 2.92 -20.33
CA ILE A 205 4.05 2.14 -21.55
C ILE A 205 2.71 1.58 -22.07
N ALA A 206 1.91 0.99 -21.19
CA ALA A 206 0.60 0.45 -21.56
C ALA A 206 -0.34 1.52 -22.12
N TYR A 207 -0.34 2.72 -21.52
CA TYR A 207 -1.11 3.86 -21.99
C TYR A 207 -0.67 4.33 -23.38
N MET A 208 0.64 4.51 -23.59
CA MET A 208 1.19 4.91 -24.89
C MET A 208 0.86 3.89 -25.98
N VAL A 209 1.04 2.60 -25.73
CA VAL A 209 0.74 1.52 -26.68
C VAL A 209 -0.75 1.50 -27.04
N LYS A 210 -1.64 1.63 -26.05
CA LYS A 210 -3.09 1.69 -26.26
C LYS A 210 -3.48 2.86 -27.16
N ASN A 211 -2.92 4.04 -26.91
CA ASN A 211 -3.21 5.24 -27.70
C ASN A 211 -2.61 5.21 -29.11
N MET A 212 -1.42 4.63 -29.30
CA MET A 212 -0.86 4.43 -30.64
C MET A 212 -1.71 3.47 -31.48
N ALA A 213 -2.23 2.40 -30.87
CA ALA A 213 -3.10 1.45 -31.55
C ALA A 213 -4.44 2.08 -31.97
N THR A 214 -5.02 2.96 -31.15
CA THR A 214 -6.26 3.67 -31.50
C THR A 214 -6.05 4.67 -32.63
N LEU A 215 -4.92 5.39 -32.65
CA LEU A 215 -4.57 6.32 -33.73
C LEU A 215 -4.38 5.61 -35.08
N LYS A 216 -3.71 4.45 -35.10
CA LYS A 216 -3.55 3.65 -36.33
C LYS A 216 -4.89 3.16 -36.89
N ARG A 217 -5.84 2.79 -36.02
CA ARG A 217 -7.15 2.30 -36.44
C ARG A 217 -8.00 3.40 -37.09
N LYS A 218 -7.97 4.64 -36.56
CA LYS A 218 -8.71 5.78 -37.13
C LYS A 218 -8.23 6.16 -38.53
N ARG A 219 -6.92 6.17 -38.76
CA ARG A 219 -6.32 6.42 -40.09
C ARG A 219 -6.69 5.36 -41.12
N GLY A 220 -6.89 4.10 -40.69
CA GLY A 220 -7.34 3.03 -41.58
C GLY A 220 -8.80 3.21 -42.01
N THR A 221 -9.69 3.61 -41.11
CA THR A 221 -11.12 3.79 -41.44
C THR A 221 -11.39 4.96 -42.38
N GLU A 222 -10.61 6.04 -42.29
CA GLU A 222 -10.73 7.19 -43.20
C GLU A 222 -10.31 6.87 -44.64
N VAL A 223 -9.45 5.87 -44.85
CA VAL A 223 -8.98 5.46 -46.20
C VAL A 223 -10.00 4.61 -46.95
N TYR A 224 -11.00 4.01 -46.27
CA TYR A 224 -12.07 3.23 -46.91
C TYR A 224 -13.37 4.01 -47.14
N CYS A 225 -13.39 5.31 -46.84
CA CYS A 225 -14.55 6.19 -47.07
C CYS A 225 -14.31 7.26 -48.16
N GLN A 226 -13.38 7.01 -49.09
CA GLN A 226 -13.20 7.81 -50.31
C GLN A 226 -13.50 6.99 -51.56
#